data_AF-A0A6N6JC24-F1
#
_entry.id   AF-A0A6N6JC24-F1
#
_cell.length_a   1.000
_cell.length_b   1.000
_cell.length_c   1.000
_cell.angle_alpha   90.00
_cell.angle_beta   90.00
_cell.angle_gamma   90.00
#
_symmetry.space_group_name_H-M   'P 1'
#
loop_
_entity.id
_entity.type
_entity.pdbx_description
1 polymer ?
#
loop_
_entity_poly.entity_id
_entity_poly.type
_entity_poly.pdbx_seq_one_letter_code
_entity_poly.pdbx_strand_id
1 'polypeptide(L)'
;MRMTWFGRFLAHAARLVGAPLPYDLSCIAQPAVVIVTEDIAGNGQFWIRQYGRRSGFPQMVHSSKRFAGPTGLEEYIGYGIGMALKVNVASGVLWFRSDHYFLSVLGRRIRLPRVISPGALAIGHHDLGQGRFKFSLRLKTRLFGEVLSQDAIFEDAKI
;
A
#
# COMPACT_ATOMS: atom_id res chain seq x y z
N MET A 1 14.16 -0.06 -4.82
CA MET A 1 12.84 0.06 -5.50
C MET A 1 13.05 -0.18 -6.99
N ARG A 2 12.15 -0.89 -7.64
CA ARG A 2 12.08 -1.06 -9.10
C ARG A 2 10.67 -0.72 -9.55
N MET A 3 10.56 -0.12 -10.73
CA MET A 3 9.27 0.24 -11.32
C MET A 3 9.40 0.17 -12.83
N THR A 4 8.49 -0.55 -13.48
CA THR A 4 8.42 -0.59 -14.96
C THR A 4 7.68 0.64 -15.48
N TRP A 5 7.71 0.89 -16.79
CA TRP A 5 6.91 1.99 -17.37
C TRP A 5 5.42 1.83 -17.03
N PHE A 6 4.91 0.59 -17.04
CA PHE A 6 3.51 0.31 -16.74
C PHE A 6 3.21 0.55 -15.26
N GLY A 7 4.12 0.14 -14.38
CA GLY A 7 4.02 0.46 -12.95
C GLY A 7 4.00 1.97 -12.70
N ARG A 8 4.80 2.74 -13.44
CA ARG A 8 4.81 4.19 -13.38
C ARG A 8 3.49 4.79 -13.87
N PHE A 9 2.99 4.34 -15.03
CA PHE A 9 1.68 4.75 -15.54
C PHE A 9 0.57 4.50 -14.51
N LEU A 10 0.52 3.28 -13.95
CA LEU A 10 -0.46 2.90 -12.95
C LEU A 10 -0.36 3.73 -11.68
N ALA A 11 0.85 3.98 -11.19
CA ALA A 11 1.06 4.82 -10.01
C ALA A 11 0.63 6.27 -10.27
N HIS A 12 0.90 6.81 -11.46
CA HIS A 12 0.41 8.13 -11.85
C HIS A 12 -1.12 8.19 -11.97
N ALA A 13 -1.75 7.17 -12.56
CA ALA A 13 -3.21 7.07 -12.61
C ALA A 13 -3.83 6.99 -11.20
N ALA A 14 -3.20 6.22 -10.30
CA ALA A 14 -3.63 6.08 -8.91
C ALA A 14 -3.51 7.39 -8.10
N ARG A 15 -2.76 8.41 -8.58
CA ARG A 15 -2.71 9.73 -7.94
C ARG A 15 -4.07 10.41 -7.89
N LEU A 16 -4.90 10.18 -8.90
CA LEU A 16 -6.24 10.79 -8.99
C LEU A 16 -7.18 10.32 -7.88
N VAL A 17 -6.86 9.20 -7.24
CA VAL A 17 -7.72 8.54 -6.26
C VAL A 17 -7.10 8.46 -4.86
N GLY A 18 -6.02 9.21 -4.60
CA GLY A 18 -5.38 9.28 -3.28
C GLY A 18 -3.87 9.07 -3.26
N ALA A 19 -3.25 8.81 -4.42
CA ALA A 19 -1.81 8.52 -4.54
C ALA A 19 -1.31 7.39 -3.63
N PRO A 20 -1.94 6.19 -3.68
CA PRO A 20 -1.63 5.07 -2.78
C PRO A 20 -0.26 4.40 -3.05
N LEU A 21 0.48 4.85 -4.08
CA LEU A 21 1.75 4.28 -4.51
C LEU A 21 2.77 5.40 -4.75
N PRO A 22 4.07 5.15 -4.49
CA PRO A 22 5.14 6.01 -5.01
C PRO A 22 5.02 6.11 -6.53
N TYR A 23 5.07 7.32 -7.10
CA TYR A 23 4.84 7.52 -8.55
C TYR A 23 6.12 7.68 -9.38
N ASP A 24 7.29 7.78 -8.74
CA ASP A 24 8.59 7.81 -9.40
C ASP A 24 9.67 7.13 -8.55
N LEU A 25 10.92 7.19 -9.01
CA LEU A 25 12.08 6.58 -8.35
C LEU A 25 12.90 7.59 -7.51
N SER A 26 12.44 8.82 -7.37
CA SER A 26 13.18 9.90 -6.68
C SER A 26 13.29 9.68 -5.17
N CYS A 27 12.48 8.77 -4.60
CA CYS A 27 12.54 8.38 -3.20
C CYS A 27 13.61 7.32 -2.88
N ILE A 28 14.34 6.81 -3.88
CA ILE A 28 15.41 5.85 -3.65
C ILE A 28 16.52 6.50 -2.81
N ALA A 29 16.93 5.80 -1.75
CA ALA A 29 17.94 6.25 -0.80
C ALA A 29 17.63 7.61 -0.16
N GLN A 30 16.35 7.95 -0.03
CA GLN A 30 15.88 9.14 0.68
C GLN A 30 15.25 8.76 2.02
N PRO A 31 15.27 9.66 3.03
CA PRO A 31 14.57 9.45 4.29
C PRO A 31 13.07 9.21 4.07
N ALA A 32 12.48 8.34 4.89
CA ALA A 32 11.06 8.10 4.88
C ALA A 32 10.55 7.99 6.31
N VAL A 33 9.32 8.45 6.54
CA VAL A 33 8.63 8.36 7.82
C VAL A 33 7.35 7.58 7.61
N VAL A 34 7.03 6.70 8.55
CA VAL A 34 5.74 6.02 8.63
C VAL A 34 5.07 6.40 9.93
N ILE A 35 3.82 6.80 9.83
CA ILE A 35 2.97 7.20 10.95
C ILE A 35 1.76 6.28 10.93
N VAL A 36 1.48 5.68 12.08
CA VAL A 36 0.30 4.86 12.30
C VAL A 36 -0.54 5.54 13.38
N THR A 37 -1.80 5.80 13.06
CA THR A 37 -2.78 6.35 14.02
C THR A 37 -4.05 5.52 13.98
N GLU A 38 -4.87 5.65 15.02
CA GLU A 38 -6.15 4.97 15.06
C GLU A 38 -7.17 5.61 14.12
N ASP A 39 -7.88 4.79 13.35
CA ASP A 39 -9.09 5.17 12.61
C ASP A 39 -10.31 4.76 13.45
N ILE A 40 -10.67 5.59 14.43
CA ILE A 40 -11.76 5.32 15.37
C ILE A 40 -13.09 5.14 14.61
N ALA A 41 -13.37 6.01 13.64
CA ALA A 41 -14.61 5.95 12.87
C ALA A 41 -14.70 4.70 11.98
N GLY A 42 -13.56 4.23 11.47
CA GLY A 42 -13.46 3.06 10.62
C GLY A 42 -13.16 1.75 11.33
N ASN A 43 -13.03 1.75 12.66
CA ASN A 43 -12.53 0.62 13.46
C ASN A 43 -11.25 0.02 12.85
N GLY A 44 -10.21 0.86 12.76
CA GLY A 44 -9.00 0.51 12.03
C GLY A 44 -7.81 1.39 12.36
N GLN A 45 -6.90 1.51 11.41
CA GLN A 45 -5.69 2.31 11.54
C GLN A 45 -5.42 3.08 10.25
N PHE A 46 -5.12 4.37 10.38
CA PHE A 46 -4.52 5.14 9.30
C PHE A 46 -3.02 4.85 9.24
N TRP A 47 -2.56 4.55 8.04
CA TRP A 47 -1.16 4.36 7.70
C TRP A 47 -0.74 5.47 6.76
N ILE A 48 0.17 6.32 7.20
CA ILE A 48 0.72 7.41 6.39
C ILE A 48 2.20 7.15 6.21
N ARG A 49 2.66 7.15 4.96
CA ARG A 49 4.08 7.07 4.60
C ARG A 49 4.46 8.34 3.87
N GLN A 50 5.40 9.06 4.43
CA GLN A 50 6.03 10.21 3.80
C GLN A 50 7.39 9.79 3.27
N TYR A 51 7.57 9.90 1.96
CA TYR A 51 8.84 9.62 1.28
C TYR A 51 9.52 10.92 0.90
N GLY A 52 10.74 11.13 1.38
CA GLY A 52 11.63 12.15 0.85
C GLY A 52 11.91 11.93 -0.63
N ARG A 53 12.28 12.99 -1.34
CA ARG A 53 12.57 12.96 -2.77
C ARG A 53 13.89 13.67 -3.03
N ARG A 54 14.61 13.23 -4.06
CA ARG A 54 15.88 13.86 -4.50
C ARG A 54 15.74 15.37 -4.75
N SER A 55 14.55 15.82 -5.16
CA SER A 55 14.22 17.25 -5.27
C SER A 55 12.73 17.49 -5.05
N GLY A 56 12.39 18.69 -4.58
CA GLY A 56 11.02 19.12 -4.30
C GLY A 56 10.46 18.58 -2.99
N PHE A 57 9.14 18.71 -2.82
CA PHE A 57 8.44 18.29 -1.60
C PHE A 57 8.33 16.76 -1.48
N PRO A 58 8.33 16.21 -0.25
CA PRO A 58 8.07 14.80 0.00
C PRO A 58 6.74 14.32 -0.60
N GLN A 59 6.68 13.05 -0.98
CA GLN A 59 5.44 12.41 -1.38
C GLN A 59 4.77 11.77 -0.16
N MET A 60 3.48 12.02 0.03
CA MET A 60 2.65 11.28 0.98
C MET A 60 1.86 10.16 0.29
N VAL A 61 1.88 8.99 0.90
CA VAL A 61 1.06 7.82 0.57
C VAL A 61 0.27 7.48 1.82
N HIS A 62 -1.06 7.40 1.72
CA HIS A 62 -1.90 7.09 2.88
C HIS A 62 -2.92 6.00 2.57
N SER A 63 -3.31 5.27 3.60
CA SER A 63 -4.42 4.32 3.55
C SER A 63 -5.04 4.15 4.93
N SER A 64 -6.26 3.62 4.99
CA SER A 64 -6.86 3.12 6.22
C SER A 64 -7.02 1.61 6.14
N LYS A 65 -6.44 0.88 7.11
CA LYS A 65 -6.65 -0.56 7.28
C LYS A 65 -7.75 -0.77 8.30
N ARG A 66 -8.87 -1.35 7.88
CA ARG A 66 -10.09 -1.51 8.69
C ARG A 66 -10.44 -2.98 8.84
N PHE A 67 -10.84 -3.37 10.04
CA PHE A 67 -11.29 -4.74 10.33
C PHE A 67 -12.74 -4.91 9.84
N ALA A 68 -12.90 -5.15 8.54
CA ALA A 68 -14.19 -5.19 7.88
C ALA A 68 -14.20 -6.17 6.70
N GLY A 69 -15.41 -6.48 6.22
CA GLY A 69 -15.61 -7.18 4.96
C GLY A 69 -15.37 -8.69 4.99
N PRO A 70 -15.47 -9.33 3.81
CA PRO A 70 -15.52 -10.79 3.70
C PRO A 70 -14.22 -11.51 4.06
N THR A 71 -13.08 -10.80 4.08
CA THR A 71 -11.78 -11.36 4.49
C THR A 71 -11.39 -10.96 5.91
N GLY A 72 -12.22 -10.17 6.60
CA GLY A 72 -11.94 -9.64 7.93
C GLY A 72 -10.97 -8.44 7.98
N LEU A 73 -10.33 -8.09 6.86
CA LEU A 73 -9.46 -6.93 6.75
C LEU A 73 -9.54 -6.30 5.36
N GLU A 74 -9.69 -4.97 5.34
CA GLU A 74 -9.74 -4.16 4.12
C GLU A 74 -8.80 -2.97 4.21
N GLU A 75 -8.24 -2.55 3.08
CA GLU A 75 -7.44 -1.33 2.96
C GLU A 75 -8.15 -0.34 2.04
N TYR A 76 -8.38 0.87 2.54
CA TYR A 76 -9.06 1.98 1.87
C TYR A 76 -8.05 3.04 1.49
N ILE A 77 -8.12 3.52 0.26
CA ILE A 77 -7.11 4.43 -0.32
C ILE A 77 -7.65 5.78 -0.79
N GLY A 78 -8.97 6.01 -0.65
CA GLY A 78 -9.63 7.25 -1.04
C GLY A 78 -10.67 7.07 -2.14
N TYR A 79 -11.56 8.06 -2.29
CA TYR A 79 -12.59 8.13 -3.35
C TYR A 79 -13.45 6.85 -3.49
N GLY A 80 -13.73 6.20 -2.36
CA GLY A 80 -14.51 4.96 -2.30
C GLY A 80 -13.77 3.71 -2.76
N ILE A 81 -12.49 3.80 -3.16
CA ILE A 81 -11.70 2.65 -3.58
C ILE A 81 -11.12 1.95 -2.36
N GLY A 82 -11.29 0.63 -2.34
CA GLY A 82 -10.70 -0.23 -1.33
C GLY A 82 -10.30 -1.59 -1.88
N MET A 83 -9.63 -2.35 -1.03
CA MET A 83 -9.08 -3.66 -1.33
C MET A 83 -9.31 -4.59 -0.14
N ALA A 84 -9.93 -5.74 -0.39
CA ALA A 84 -9.99 -6.82 0.59
C ALA A 84 -8.63 -7.52 0.66
N LEU A 85 -8.16 -7.78 1.89
CA LEU A 85 -6.85 -8.34 2.16
C LEU A 85 -6.98 -9.72 2.81
N LYS A 86 -6.17 -10.66 2.32
CA LYS A 86 -5.86 -11.91 3.02
C LYS A 86 -4.58 -11.72 3.82
N VAL A 87 -4.67 -12.02 5.11
CA VAL A 87 -3.54 -11.93 6.04
C VAL A 87 -3.01 -13.32 6.31
N ASN A 88 -1.69 -13.50 6.23
CA ASN A 88 -1.07 -14.74 6.68
C ASN A 88 0.37 -14.50 7.13
N VAL A 89 0.82 -15.30 8.09
CA VAL A 89 2.22 -15.34 8.49
C VAL A 89 2.90 -16.48 7.75
N ALA A 90 4.03 -16.20 7.11
CA ALA A 90 4.85 -17.21 6.46
C ALA A 90 6.34 -16.85 6.61
N SER A 91 7.15 -17.81 7.09
CA SER A 91 8.60 -17.62 7.32
C SER A 91 8.92 -16.39 8.18
N GLY A 92 8.13 -16.15 9.24
CA GLY A 92 8.31 -15.00 10.13
C GLY A 92 7.89 -13.65 9.53
N VAL A 93 7.23 -13.64 8.38
CA VAL A 93 6.76 -12.42 7.70
C VAL A 93 5.25 -12.34 7.77
N LEU A 94 4.72 -11.21 8.24
CA LEU A 94 3.30 -10.89 8.17
C LEU A 94 2.98 -10.35 6.78
N TRP A 95 2.22 -11.11 6.01
CA TRP A 95 1.82 -10.75 4.65
C TRP A 95 0.38 -10.29 4.59
N PHE A 96 0.16 -9.22 3.83
CA PHE A 96 -1.14 -8.71 3.40
C PHE A 96 -1.22 -8.85 1.88
N ARG A 97 -2.09 -9.73 1.38
CA ARG A 97 -2.25 -10.02 -0.04
C ARG A 97 -3.62 -9.55 -0.53
N SER A 98 -3.65 -8.85 -1.65
CA SER A 98 -4.90 -8.43 -2.28
C SER A 98 -5.74 -9.66 -2.67
N ASP A 99 -6.98 -9.75 -2.18
CA ASP A 99 -7.96 -10.71 -2.67
C ASP A 99 -8.77 -10.13 -3.84
N HIS A 100 -9.30 -8.92 -3.65
CA HIS A 100 -9.96 -8.15 -4.69
C HIS A 100 -10.02 -6.67 -4.36
N TYR A 101 -10.22 -5.88 -5.40
CA TYR A 101 -10.49 -4.45 -5.30
C TYR A 101 -11.99 -4.21 -5.43
N PHE A 102 -12.47 -3.16 -4.80
CA PHE A 102 -13.85 -2.73 -4.88
C PHE A 102 -13.94 -1.21 -4.91
N LEU A 103 -15.06 -0.74 -5.44
CA LEU A 103 -15.48 0.65 -5.40
C LEU A 103 -16.76 0.75 -4.56
N SER A 104 -16.75 1.65 -3.59
CA SER A 104 -17.88 2.01 -2.75
C SER A 104 -18.48 3.32 -3.25
N VAL A 105 -19.68 3.26 -3.82
CA VAL A 105 -20.40 4.42 -4.37
C VAL A 105 -21.85 4.32 -3.92
N LEU A 106 -22.38 5.42 -3.37
CA LEU A 106 -23.77 5.53 -2.90
C LEU A 106 -24.20 4.38 -1.96
N GLY A 107 -23.30 3.98 -1.05
CA GLY A 107 -23.55 2.89 -0.08
C GLY A 107 -23.49 1.48 -0.68
N ARG A 108 -23.29 1.33 -2.00
CA ARG A 108 -23.12 0.03 -2.66
C ARG A 108 -21.65 -0.28 -2.88
N ARG A 109 -21.30 -1.56 -2.69
CA ARG A 109 -19.95 -2.09 -2.91
C ARG A 109 -19.90 -2.91 -4.19
N ILE A 110 -19.13 -2.45 -5.15
CA ILE A 110 -18.98 -3.10 -6.47
C ILE A 110 -17.56 -3.63 -6.58
N ARG A 111 -17.42 -4.95 -6.72
CA ARG A 111 -16.13 -5.59 -6.96
C ARG A 111 -15.61 -5.19 -8.33
N LEU A 112 -14.38 -4.71 -8.41
CA LEU A 112 -13.76 -4.33 -9.68
C LEU A 112 -13.46 -5.61 -10.50
N PRO A 113 -13.83 -5.64 -11.79
CA PRO A 113 -13.41 -6.70 -12.69
C PRO A 113 -11.88 -6.83 -12.74
N ARG A 114 -11.39 -8.06 -12.99
CA ARG A 114 -9.95 -8.35 -13.07
C ARG A 114 -9.22 -7.53 -14.14
N VAL A 115 -9.92 -7.14 -15.21
CA VAL A 115 -9.34 -6.39 -16.34
C VAL A 115 -8.95 -4.96 -15.95
N ILE A 116 -9.72 -4.33 -15.06
CA ILE A 116 -9.43 -2.96 -14.57
C ILE A 116 -8.74 -2.94 -13.21
N SER A 117 -8.54 -4.11 -12.61
CA SER A 117 -7.82 -4.21 -11.33
C SER A 117 -6.33 -3.94 -11.52
N PRO A 118 -5.68 -3.23 -10.59
CA PRO A 118 -4.27 -2.84 -10.71
C PRO A 118 -3.28 -4.02 -10.69
N GLY A 119 -3.74 -5.21 -10.28
CA GLY A 119 -2.94 -6.44 -10.19
C GLY A 119 -2.95 -7.04 -8.79
N ALA A 120 -2.19 -8.11 -8.61
CA ALA A 120 -1.96 -8.73 -7.31
C ALA A 120 -0.95 -7.90 -6.50
N LEU A 121 -1.40 -7.30 -5.41
CA LEU A 121 -0.56 -6.58 -4.45
C LEU A 121 -0.22 -7.51 -3.28
N ALA A 122 1.05 -7.51 -2.89
CA ALA A 122 1.54 -8.17 -1.69
C ALA A 122 2.37 -7.16 -0.88
N ILE A 123 1.98 -7.00 0.38
CA ILE A 123 2.69 -6.18 1.37
C ILE A 123 3.23 -7.11 2.45
N GLY A 124 4.52 -7.05 2.72
CA GLY A 124 5.19 -7.81 3.76
C GLY A 124 5.67 -6.88 4.87
N HIS A 125 5.44 -7.27 6.12
CA HIS A 125 6.07 -6.70 7.29
C HIS A 125 7.01 -7.76 7.86
N HIS A 126 8.31 -7.45 7.83
CA HIS A 126 9.36 -8.31 8.34
C HIS A 126 9.93 -7.68 9.60
N ASP A 127 9.78 -8.34 10.74
CA ASP A 127 10.47 -7.94 11.96
C ASP A 127 11.98 -8.21 11.81
N LEU A 128 12.80 -7.18 12.05
CA LEU A 128 14.26 -7.27 12.03
C LEU A 128 14.85 -7.24 13.46
N GLY A 129 14.00 -7.14 14.48
CA GLY A 129 14.37 -6.96 15.88
C GLY A 129 14.78 -5.52 16.21
N GLN A 130 14.91 -5.24 17.50
CA GLN A 130 15.40 -3.95 18.03
C GLN A 130 14.60 -2.73 17.53
N GLY A 131 13.27 -2.86 17.44
CA GLY A 131 12.39 -1.80 16.93
C GLY A 131 12.57 -1.51 15.44
N ARG A 132 13.23 -2.39 14.69
CA ARG A 132 13.42 -2.25 13.24
C ARG A 132 12.54 -3.23 12.50
N PHE A 133 11.98 -2.76 11.39
CA PHE A 133 11.25 -3.63 10.49
C PHE A 133 11.50 -3.27 9.03
N LYS A 134 11.37 -4.27 8.15
CA LYS A 134 11.34 -4.05 6.71
C LYS A 134 9.89 -4.09 6.24
N PHE A 135 9.49 -3.04 5.57
CA PHE A 135 8.31 -3.01 4.72
C PHE A 135 8.68 -3.44 3.31
N SER A 136 7.95 -4.40 2.77
CA SER A 136 8.08 -4.85 1.38
C SER A 136 6.75 -4.67 0.66
N LEU A 137 6.77 -4.08 -0.52
CA LEU A 137 5.64 -3.96 -1.43
C LEU A 137 6.00 -4.58 -2.76
N ARG A 138 5.12 -5.43 -3.29
CA ARG A 138 5.22 -6.03 -4.62
C ARG A 138 3.86 -5.92 -5.30
N LEU A 139 3.84 -5.39 -6.52
CA LEU A 139 2.65 -5.34 -7.36
C LEU A 139 2.92 -6.09 -8.66
N LYS A 140 2.13 -7.13 -8.90
CA LYS A 140 2.22 -7.98 -10.09
C LYS A 140 0.95 -7.89 -10.91
N THR A 141 1.08 -7.58 -12.19
CA THR A 141 -0.03 -7.61 -13.14
C THR A 141 -0.04 -8.92 -13.90
N ARG A 142 -1.19 -9.27 -14.49
CA ARG A 142 -1.32 -10.49 -15.30
C ARG A 142 -0.49 -10.41 -16.59
N LEU A 143 -0.45 -9.24 -17.24
CA LEU A 143 0.18 -9.07 -18.57
C LEU A 143 1.67 -8.71 -18.49
N PHE A 144 2.10 -7.93 -17.50
CA PHE A 144 3.46 -7.37 -17.43
C PHE A 144 4.30 -7.93 -16.29
N GLY A 145 3.81 -8.93 -15.56
CA GLY A 145 4.52 -9.49 -14.41
C GLY A 145 4.68 -8.47 -13.29
N GLU A 146 5.81 -8.48 -12.58
CA GLU A 146 6.08 -7.52 -11.50
C GLU A 146 6.34 -6.12 -12.07
N VAL A 147 5.45 -5.18 -11.76
CA VAL A 147 5.49 -3.81 -12.29
C VAL A 147 6.02 -2.80 -11.29
N LEU A 148 5.96 -3.13 -9.99
CA LEU A 148 6.47 -2.32 -8.91
C LEU A 148 6.98 -3.21 -7.78
N SER A 149 8.20 -2.95 -7.31
CA SER A 149 8.73 -3.51 -6.08
C SER A 149 9.46 -2.45 -5.25
N GLN A 150 9.15 -2.41 -3.96
CA GLN A 150 9.74 -1.48 -3.02
C GLN A 150 10.06 -2.21 -1.72
N ASP A 151 11.25 -1.97 -1.19
CA ASP A 151 11.60 -2.32 0.17
C ASP A 151 12.04 -1.04 0.88
N ALA A 152 11.65 -0.90 2.13
CA ALA A 152 12.04 0.17 3.02
C ALA A 152 12.29 -0.41 4.41
N ILE A 153 13.37 0.02 5.05
CA ILE A 153 13.66 -0.33 6.44
C ILE A 153 13.29 0.89 7.28
N PHE A 154 12.51 0.64 8.33
CA PHE A 154 12.12 1.62 9.31
C PHE A 154 12.66 1.20 10.67
N GLU A 155 12.84 2.19 11.54
CA GLU A 155 13.20 2.04 12.95
C GLU A 155 12.20 2.86 13.74
N ASP A 156 11.75 2.34 14.87
CA ASP A 156 10.86 3.05 15.79
C ASP A 156 11.53 4.34 16.25
N ALA A 157 10.70 5.38 16.44
CA ALA A 157 11.19 6.64 16.97
C ALA A 157 11.75 6.42 18.37
N LYS A 158 12.98 6.88 18.61
CA LYS A 158 13.58 6.89 19.94
C LYS A 158 12.86 7.94 20.78
N ILE A 159 12.39 7.52 21.96
CA ILE A 159 11.81 8.39 22.99
C ILE A 159 12.95 9.08 23.73
#